data_AF-A0A7X7HYT8-F1
#
_entry.id   AF-A0A7X7HYT8-F1
#
_cell.length_a   1.000
_cell.length_b   1.000
_cell.length_c   1.000
_cell.angle_alpha   90.00
_cell.angle_beta   90.00
_cell.angle_gamma   90.00
#
_symmetry.space_group_name_H-M   'P 1'
#
loop_
_entity.id
_entity.type
_entity.pdbx_description
1 polymer ?
#
loop_
_entity_poly.entity_id
_entity_poly.type
_entity_poly.pdbx_seq_one_letter_code
_entity_poly.pdbx_strand_id
1 'polypeptide(L)'
;MSQITLRDIPDELETYIRTLSQQKGLSLNKTVLDLLKKSTGMLQEKKKLRDLSSLAGTWNDTDVKEFEKNTAIFDTIDSEIWKK
;
A
#
# COMPACT_ATOMS: atom_id res chain seq x y z
N MET A 1 16.56 13.20 23.75
CA MET A 1 15.08 13.22 23.59
C MET A 1 14.46 13.09 24.97
N SER A 2 13.32 13.75 25.21
CA SER A 2 12.63 13.59 26.50
C SER A 2 12.05 12.18 26.59
N GLN A 3 12.19 11.57 27.76
CA GLN A 3 11.54 10.31 28.08
C GLN A 3 10.07 10.59 28.41
N ILE A 4 9.16 9.80 27.83
CA ILE A 4 7.75 9.80 28.19
C ILE A 4 7.47 8.47 28.91
N THR A 5 6.98 8.56 30.14
CA THR A 5 6.57 7.39 30.93
C THR A 5 5.06 7.34 30.99
N LEU A 6 4.47 6.26 30.47
CA LEU A 6 3.06 5.95 30.63
C LEU A 6 2.90 5.21 31.97
N ARG A 7 2.01 5.71 32.83
CA ARG A 7 1.69 5.10 34.14
C ARG A 7 0.30 4.49 34.09
N ASP A 8 0.01 3.60 35.03
CA ASP A 8 -1.33 3.02 35.23
C ASP A 8 -1.88 2.34 33.98
N ILE A 9 -1.02 1.64 33.22
CA ILE A 9 -1.44 0.83 32.09
C ILE A 9 -2.18 -0.40 32.63
N PRO A 10 -3.44 -0.65 32.23
CA PRO A 10 -4.15 -1.87 32.64
C PRO A 10 -3.42 -3.13 32.19
N ASP A 11 -3.41 -4.18 33.01
CA ASP A 11 -2.69 -5.43 32.72
C ASP A 11 -3.10 -6.07 31.38
N GLU A 12 -4.39 -5.98 31.04
CA GLU A 12 -4.93 -6.45 29.76
C GLU A 12 -4.29 -5.71 28.57
N LEU A 13 -4.12 -4.39 28.70
CA LEU A 13 -3.51 -3.56 27.66
C LEU A 13 -2.00 -3.83 27.55
N GLU A 14 -1.29 -4.01 28.68
CA GLU A 14 0.12 -4.41 28.64
C GLU A 14 0.30 -5.75 27.93
N THR A 15 -0.53 -6.74 28.29
CA THR A 15 -0.50 -8.08 27.71
C THR A 15 -0.73 -8.01 26.20
N TYR A 16 -1.76 -7.26 25.78
CA TYR A 16 -2.06 -7.05 24.37
C TYR A 16 -0.87 -6.43 23.60
N ILE A 17 -0.26 -5.38 24.14
CA ILE A 17 0.88 -4.71 23.48
C ILE A 17 2.08 -5.66 23.38
N ARG A 18 2.37 -6.47 24.41
CA ARG A 18 3.46 -7.46 24.39
C ARG A 18 3.22 -8.56 23.36
N THR A 19 2.03 -9.12 23.31
CA THR A 19 1.65 -10.13 22.31
C THR A 19 1.78 -9.56 20.89
N LEU A 20 1.29 -8.34 20.67
CA LEU A 20 1.42 -7.67 19.37
C LEU A 20 2.88 -7.42 18.98
N SER A 21 3.72 -7.06 19.95
CA SER A 21 5.16 -6.87 19.75
C SER A 21 5.84 -8.15 19.28
N GLN A 22 5.51 -9.29 19.91
CA GLN A 22 6.03 -10.60 19.54
C GLN A 22 5.56 -11.02 18.15
N GLN A 23 4.25 -10.89 17.87
CA GLN A 23 3.67 -11.24 16.56
C GLN A 23 4.29 -10.44 15.40
N LYS A 24 4.66 -9.18 15.64
CA LYS A 24 5.28 -8.32 14.62
C LYS A 24 6.81 -8.37 14.59
N GLY A 25 7.45 -9.07 15.54
CA GLY A 25 8.90 -9.06 15.70
C GLY A 25 9.47 -7.66 15.99
N LEU A 26 8.71 -6.81 16.68
CA LEU A 26 9.12 -5.44 17.03
C LEU A 26 9.49 -5.35 18.51
N SER A 27 10.25 -4.32 18.89
CA SER A 27 10.45 -3.98 20.30
C SER A 27 9.19 -3.34 20.89
N LEU A 28 9.02 -3.44 22.21
CA LEU A 28 7.84 -2.91 22.90
C LEU A 28 7.65 -1.41 22.65
N ASN A 29 8.74 -0.63 22.76
CA ASN A 29 8.74 0.80 22.48
C ASN A 29 8.29 1.10 21.04
N LYS A 30 8.80 0.35 20.05
CA LYS A 30 8.43 0.54 18.64
C LYS A 30 6.95 0.21 18.40
N THR A 31 6.44 -0.84 19.04
CA THR A 31 5.03 -1.21 18.99
C THR A 31 4.14 -0.11 19.58
N VAL A 32 4.51 0.47 20.73
CA VAL A 32 3.79 1.59 21.36
C VAL A 32 3.81 2.82 20.45
N LEU A 33 4.96 3.18 19.89
CA LEU A 33 5.08 4.31 18.97
C LEU A 33 4.24 4.12 17.71
N ASP A 34 4.20 2.92 17.14
CA ASP A 34 3.38 2.61 15.96
C ASP A 34 1.88 2.71 16.28
N LEU A 35 1.44 2.23 17.45
CA LEU A 35 0.05 2.37 17.90
C LEU A 35 -0.33 3.84 18.10
N LEU A 36 0.54 4.65 18.72
CA LEU A 36 0.31 6.09 18.91
C LEU A 36 0.28 6.85 17.58
N LYS A 37 1.15 6.50 16.62
CA LYS A 37 1.12 7.08 15.28
C LYS A 37 -0.17 6.73 14.53
N LYS A 38 -0.71 5.51 14.73
CA LYS A 38 -2.00 5.10 14.17
C LYS A 38 -3.15 5.90 14.75
N SER A 39 -3.21 6.03 16.07
CA SER A 39 -4.32 6.72 16.75
C SER A 39 -4.35 8.22 16.48
N THR A 40 -3.18 8.84 16.28
CA THR A 40 -3.04 10.28 16.01
C THR A 40 -3.10 10.64 14.52
N GLY A 41 -3.25 9.66 13.62
CA GLY A 41 -3.21 9.89 12.17
C GLY A 41 -1.84 10.32 11.64
N MET A 42 -0.77 10.22 12.45
CA MET A 42 0.61 10.54 12.05
C MET A 42 1.25 9.47 11.17
N LEU A 43 0.58 8.34 10.97
CA LEU A 43 0.90 7.44 9.87
C LEU A 43 0.49 8.10 8.56
N GLN A 44 1.40 8.90 8.00
CA GLN A 44 1.53 8.91 6.56
C GLN A 44 1.94 7.49 6.16
N GLU A 45 0.96 6.64 5.88
CA GLU A 45 1.22 5.49 5.03
C GLU A 45 1.83 6.09 3.76
N LYS A 46 3.17 6.05 3.65
CA LYS A 46 3.75 5.83 2.34
C LYS A 46 3.15 4.50 1.92
N LYS A 47 2.01 4.55 1.22
CA LYS A 47 1.51 3.41 0.45
C LYS A 47 2.77 2.88 -0.19
N LYS A 48 3.18 1.66 0.18
CA LYS A 48 4.17 0.94 -0.61
C LYS A 48 3.53 0.89 -1.99
N LEU A 49 3.92 1.81 -2.86
CA LEU A 49 3.62 1.72 -4.27
C LEU A 49 4.15 0.34 -4.63
N ARG A 50 3.25 -0.56 -5.04
CA ARG A 50 3.68 -1.87 -5.48
C ARG A 50 4.73 -1.63 -6.56
N ASP A 51 5.82 -2.37 -6.49
CA ASP A 51 6.78 -2.35 -7.57
C ASP A 51 6.09 -2.94 -8.80
N LEU A 52 5.74 -2.07 -9.75
CA LEU A 52 5.11 -2.45 -11.01
C LEU A 52 6.14 -2.55 -12.14
N SER A 53 7.44 -2.53 -11.82
CA SER A 53 8.50 -2.70 -12.82
C SER A 53 8.36 -4.00 -13.59
N SER A 54 7.82 -5.05 -12.97
CA SER A 54 7.51 -6.33 -13.64
C SER A 54 6.38 -6.26 -14.67
N LEU A 55 5.57 -5.19 -14.66
CA LEU A 55 4.50 -4.95 -15.63
C LEU A 55 4.91 -3.97 -16.73
N ALA A 56 6.05 -3.28 -16.57
CA ALA A 56 6.53 -2.27 -17.52
C ALA A 56 7.70 -2.82 -18.34
N GLY A 57 7.59 -2.77 -19.67
CA GLY A 57 8.68 -3.15 -20.58
C GLY A 57 8.87 -4.65 -20.82
N THR A 58 7.84 -5.46 -20.53
CA THR A 58 7.89 -6.93 -20.69
C THR A 58 7.33 -7.43 -22.02
N TRP A 59 6.82 -6.55 -22.88
CA TRP A 59 6.21 -6.94 -24.14
C TRP A 59 7.27 -7.34 -25.16
N ASN A 60 7.07 -8.51 -25.76
CA ASN A 60 7.83 -8.94 -26.92
C ASN A 60 7.06 -8.61 -28.22
N ASP A 61 7.71 -8.78 -29.37
CA ASP A 61 7.12 -8.45 -30.69
C ASP A 61 5.81 -9.20 -31.00
N THR A 62 5.61 -10.38 -30.40
CA THR A 62 4.36 -11.16 -30.57
C THR A 62 3.23 -10.52 -29.78
N ASP A 63 3.49 -10.12 -28.54
CA ASP A 63 2.51 -9.45 -27.67
C ASP A 63 2.04 -8.13 -28.32
N VAL A 64 2.98 -7.37 -28.91
CA VAL A 64 2.67 -6.13 -29.64
C VAL A 64 1.73 -6.41 -30.81
N LYS A 65 2.06 -7.39 -31.66
CA LYS A 65 1.24 -7.73 -32.83
C LYS A 65 -0.14 -8.24 -32.44
N GLU A 66 -0.24 -9.03 -31.39
CA GLU A 66 -1.53 -9.53 -30.89
C GLU A 66 -2.38 -8.39 -30.36
N PHE A 67 -1.78 -7.47 -29.60
CA PHE A 67 -2.47 -6.28 -29.11
C PHE A 67 -2.99 -5.42 -30.24
N GLU A 68 -2.14 -5.02 -31.20
CA GLU A 68 -2.52 -4.19 -32.35
C GLU A 68 -3.67 -4.82 -33.14
N LYS A 69 -3.59 -6.14 -33.39
CA LYS A 69 -4.67 -6.88 -34.05
C LYS A 69 -5.99 -6.80 -33.27
N ASN A 70 -5.94 -6.97 -31.96
CA ASN A 70 -7.13 -6.98 -31.11
C ASN A 70 -7.71 -5.57 -30.89
N THR A 71 -6.89 -4.53 -30.93
CA THR A 71 -7.34 -3.14 -30.74
C THR A 71 -7.67 -2.40 -32.03
N ALA A 72 -7.39 -2.98 -33.21
CA ALA A 72 -7.63 -2.35 -34.50
C ALA A 72 -9.06 -1.83 -34.71
N ILE A 73 -10.06 -2.44 -34.06
CA ILE A 73 -11.45 -1.97 -34.12
C ILE A 73 -11.64 -0.57 -33.53
N PHE A 74 -10.80 -0.17 -32.58
CA PHE A 74 -10.86 1.13 -31.90
C PHE A 74 -10.16 2.25 -32.68
N ASP A 75 -9.38 1.93 -33.71
CA ASP A 75 -8.70 2.93 -34.56
C ASP A 75 -9.63 3.53 -35.62
N THR A 76 -10.84 2.99 -35.76
CA THR A 76 -11.84 3.52 -36.68
C THR A 76 -12.73 4.53 -35.96
N ILE A 77 -12.78 5.75 -36.49
CA ILE A 77 -13.68 6.78 -36.01
C ILE A 77 -15.13 6.38 -36.31
N ASP A 78 -15.92 6.19 -35.26
CA ASP A 78 -17.36 6.02 -35.40
C ASP A 78 -18.03 7.37 -35.70
N SER A 79 -18.38 7.55 -36.97
CA SER A 79 -19.00 8.78 -37.45
C SER A 79 -20.42 9.03 -36.92
N GLU A 80 -21.11 8.01 -36.41
CA GLU A 80 -22.44 8.17 -35.78
C GLU A 80 -22.30 8.75 -34.36
N ILE A 81 -21.23 8.41 -33.65
CA ILE A 81 -20.91 8.98 -32.32
C ILE A 81 -20.33 10.40 -32.45
N TRP A 82 -19.63 10.71 -33.54
CA TRP A 82 -18.92 11.98 -33.72
C TRP A 82 -19.65 13.07 -34.52
N LYS A 83 -20.78 12.78 -35.17
CA LYS A 83 -21.58 13.82 -35.82
C LYS A 83 -22.59 14.42 -34.84
N LYS A 84 -22.49 15.73 -34.63
CA LYS A 84 -23.46 16.56 -33.89
C LYS A 84 -24.75 16.75 -34.67
#